data_AF-U6D7T4-F1
#
_entry.id   AF-U6D7T4-F1
#
_cell.length_a   1.000
_cell.length_b   1.000
_cell.length_c   1.000
_cell.angle_alpha   90.00
_cell.angle_beta   90.00
_cell.angle_gamma   90.00
#
_symmetry.space_group_name_H-M   'P 1'
#
loop_
_entity.id
_entity.type
_entity.pdbx_description
1 polymer ?
#
loop_
_entity_poly.entity_id
_entity_poly.type
_entity_poly.pdbx_seq_one_letter_code
_entity_poly.pdbx_strand_id
1 'polypeptide(L)'
;DSQFVCVESLVTALVDMYPRVFRKKNRRELLILGVSVTSFFVGLVMLTEGGMYVFQLFDYYAASGMCLLFVAIFESLCVAWVYGAGRFYDNIEDMIGYRPWPLIKYCWLFLTPAVCTATFLFSLIKYTPLTYNKKYTYPWWGDALGWFLALSSMVCIPAWSFYKLGTLKGSFRERIRQLMCPAEDLPGWKRAEPSAPATPRTSLLILTELESHC
;
A
#
# COMPACT_ATOMS: atom_id res chain seq x y z
N ASP A 1 -16.48 6.35 -14.78
CA ASP A 1 -15.45 5.28 -14.68
C ASP A 1 -14.50 5.45 -13.51
N SER A 2 -13.80 6.59 -13.36
CA SER A 2 -12.83 6.79 -12.25
C SER A 2 -13.41 6.56 -10.85
N GLN A 3 -14.59 7.12 -10.55
CA GLN A 3 -15.24 6.94 -9.23
C GLN A 3 -15.63 5.48 -8.96
N PHE A 4 -16.06 4.75 -10.00
CA PHE A 4 -16.39 3.33 -9.86
C PHE A 4 -15.15 2.53 -9.45
N VAL A 5 -14.00 2.80 -10.09
CA VAL A 5 -12.72 2.17 -9.72
C VAL A 5 -12.36 2.48 -8.27
N CYS A 6 -12.45 3.73 -7.82
CA CYS A 6 -12.11 4.08 -6.44
C CYS A 6 -12.99 3.35 -5.40
N VAL A 7 -14.30 3.31 -5.61
CA VAL A 7 -15.24 2.64 -4.69
C VAL A 7 -15.03 1.12 -4.75
N GLU A 8 -14.89 0.55 -5.94
CA GLU A 8 -14.67 -0.90 -6.12
C GLU A 8 -13.35 -1.33 -5.47
N SER A 9 -12.26 -0.56 -5.62
CA SER A 9 -10.97 -0.82 -4.98
C SER A 9 -11.08 -0.79 -3.44
N LEU A 10 -11.77 0.21 -2.87
CA LEU A 10 -11.97 0.29 -1.42
C LEU A 10 -12.80 -0.88 -0.90
N VAL A 11 -13.91 -1.19 -1.57
CA VAL A 11 -14.81 -2.29 -1.18
C VAL A 11 -14.08 -3.63 -1.27
N THR A 12 -13.31 -3.84 -2.34
CA THR A 12 -12.52 -5.06 -2.52
C THR A 12 -11.48 -5.22 -1.42
N ALA A 13 -10.72 -4.16 -1.11
CA ALA A 13 -9.75 -4.19 -0.01
C ALA A 13 -10.39 -4.54 1.36
N LEU A 14 -11.58 -3.99 1.65
CA LEU A 14 -12.30 -4.29 2.89
C LEU A 14 -12.84 -5.74 2.94
N VAL A 15 -13.32 -6.24 1.79
CA VAL A 15 -13.81 -7.63 1.67
C VAL A 15 -12.65 -8.62 1.83
N ASP A 16 -11.50 -8.32 1.24
CA ASP A 16 -10.30 -9.17 1.29
C ASP A 16 -9.68 -9.19 2.69
N MET A 17 -9.75 -8.09 3.46
CA MET A 17 -9.25 -8.05 4.83
C MET A 17 -10.15 -8.81 5.82
N TYR A 18 -11.47 -8.85 5.61
CA TYR A 18 -12.41 -9.56 6.49
C TYR A 18 -13.30 -10.56 5.73
N PRO A 19 -12.71 -11.61 5.13
CA PRO A 19 -13.44 -12.54 4.27
C PRO A 19 -14.52 -13.31 5.05
N ARG A 20 -14.27 -13.60 6.34
CA ARG A 20 -15.24 -14.30 7.21
C ARG A 20 -16.51 -13.49 7.48
N VAL A 21 -16.42 -12.17 7.43
CA VAL A 21 -17.54 -11.26 7.77
C VAL A 21 -18.30 -10.85 6.51
N PHE A 22 -17.60 -10.54 5.42
CA PHE A 22 -18.21 -9.90 4.24
C PHE A 22 -18.47 -10.82 3.06
N ARG A 23 -17.94 -12.05 3.03
CA ARG A 23 -18.24 -13.05 1.98
C ARG A 23 -19.61 -13.73 2.14
N LYS A 24 -20.42 -13.31 3.12
CA LYS A 24 -21.81 -13.77 3.28
C LYS A 24 -22.74 -13.01 2.32
N LYS A 25 -23.76 -13.71 1.83
CA LYS A 25 -24.78 -13.16 0.91
C LYS A 25 -25.37 -11.84 1.47
N ASN A 26 -25.55 -10.84 0.61
CA ASN A 26 -26.07 -9.48 0.86
C ASN A 26 -25.19 -8.52 1.67
N ARG A 27 -24.05 -8.94 2.25
CA ARG A 27 -23.20 -8.03 3.05
C ARG A 27 -22.30 -7.13 2.21
N ARG A 28 -21.85 -7.60 1.04
CA ARG A 28 -21.10 -6.77 0.09
C ARG A 28 -21.95 -5.59 -0.41
N GLU A 29 -23.22 -5.83 -0.74
CA GLU A 29 -24.16 -4.79 -1.16
C GLU A 29 -24.40 -3.76 -0.05
N LEU A 30 -24.56 -4.21 1.21
CA LEU A 30 -24.68 -3.32 2.36
C LEU A 30 -23.43 -2.47 2.59
N LEU A 31 -22.23 -3.04 2.38
CA LEU A 31 -20.99 -2.27 2.45
C LEU A 31 -20.93 -1.17 1.39
N ILE A 32 -21.27 -1.50 0.14
CA ILE A 32 -21.29 -0.51 -0.96
C ILE A 32 -22.27 0.61 -0.60
N LEU A 33 -23.49 0.28 -0.17
CA LEU A 33 -24.46 1.26 0.28
C LEU A 33 -23.92 2.12 1.43
N GLY A 34 -23.28 1.52 2.42
CA GLY A 34 -22.67 2.24 3.54
C GLY A 34 -21.58 3.22 3.11
N VAL A 35 -20.69 2.81 2.21
CA VAL A 35 -19.64 3.66 1.64
C VAL A 35 -20.26 4.81 0.83
N SER A 36 -21.26 4.54 -0.01
CA SER A 36 -21.95 5.56 -0.81
C SER A 36 -22.73 6.55 0.04
N VAL A 37 -23.39 6.10 1.11
CA VAL A 37 -24.11 6.99 2.03
C VAL A 37 -23.11 7.86 2.81
N THR A 38 -22.00 7.29 3.26
CA THR A 38 -20.95 8.05 3.96
C THR A 38 -20.32 9.10 3.04
N SER A 39 -20.01 8.74 1.78
CA SER A 39 -19.46 9.69 0.82
C SER A 39 -20.46 10.79 0.44
N PHE A 40 -21.77 10.49 0.42
CA PHE A 40 -22.82 11.49 0.24
C PHE A 40 -22.80 12.54 1.36
N PHE A 41 -22.73 12.13 2.63
CA PHE A 41 -22.66 13.07 3.76
C PHE A 41 -21.40 13.94 3.74
N VAL A 42 -20.24 13.36 3.40
CA VAL A 42 -19.00 14.14 3.24
C VAL A 42 -19.13 15.12 2.07
N GLY A 43 -19.73 14.69 0.96
CA GLY A 43 -20.00 15.52 -0.21
C GLY A 43 -20.91 16.71 0.08
N LEU A 44 -21.90 16.55 0.98
CA LEU A 44 -22.78 17.67 1.38
C LEU A 44 -22.00 18.85 1.99
N VAL A 45 -20.91 18.60 2.72
CA VAL A 45 -20.07 19.68 3.27
C VAL A 45 -19.43 20.51 2.15
N MET A 46 -19.04 19.86 1.05
CA MET A 46 -18.45 20.50 -0.12
C MET A 46 -19.46 21.26 -0.99
N LEU A 47 -20.77 21.05 -0.77
CA LEU A 47 -21.85 21.73 -1.51
C LEU A 47 -22.36 23.00 -0.82
N THR A 48 -21.84 23.35 0.36
CA THR A 48 -22.20 24.58 1.07
C THR A 48 -21.62 25.84 0.40
N GLU A 49 -22.08 27.04 0.77
CA GLU A 49 -21.58 28.32 0.24
C GLU A 49 -20.04 28.49 0.40
N GLY A 50 -19.46 27.89 1.46
CA GLY A 50 -18.01 27.84 1.69
C GLY A 50 -17.33 26.58 1.15
N GLY A 51 -18.06 25.72 0.44
CA GLY A 51 -17.65 24.39 0.04
C GLY A 51 -16.42 24.36 -0.88
N MET A 52 -16.21 25.41 -1.68
CA MET A 52 -15.02 25.49 -2.55
C MET A 52 -13.70 25.58 -1.76
N TYR A 53 -13.71 26.22 -0.58
CA TYR A 53 -12.54 26.24 0.29
C TYR A 53 -12.24 24.84 0.85
N VAL A 54 -13.28 24.16 1.33
CA VAL A 54 -13.16 22.79 1.83
C VAL A 54 -12.68 21.87 0.71
N PHE A 55 -13.27 21.96 -0.47
CA PHE A 55 -12.89 21.19 -1.65
C PHE A 55 -11.42 21.39 -2.00
N GLN A 56 -10.93 22.63 -2.08
CA GLN A 56 -9.54 22.89 -2.43
C GLN A 56 -8.57 22.39 -1.34
N LEU A 57 -8.95 22.49 -0.07
CA LEU A 57 -8.15 21.97 1.03
C LEU A 57 -8.03 20.43 0.97
N PHE A 58 -9.14 19.73 0.70
CA PHE A 58 -9.13 18.28 0.46
C PHE A 58 -8.34 17.91 -0.78
N ASP A 59 -8.50 18.65 -1.88
CA ASP A 59 -7.76 18.40 -3.12
C ASP A 59 -6.25 18.57 -2.91
N TYR A 60 -5.82 19.62 -2.19
CA TYR A 60 -4.41 19.92 -1.98
C TYR A 60 -3.71 19.09 -0.89
N TYR A 61 -4.42 18.66 0.16
CA TYR A 61 -3.80 17.90 1.25
C TYR A 61 -4.15 16.39 1.24
N ALA A 62 -5.33 16.00 0.74
CA ALA A 62 -5.77 14.60 0.70
C ALA A 62 -5.52 13.94 -0.67
N ALA A 63 -5.90 14.61 -1.77
CA ALA A 63 -5.80 14.03 -3.11
C ALA A 63 -4.47 14.33 -3.81
N SER A 64 -3.87 15.47 -3.49
CA SER A 64 -2.60 15.94 -4.05
C SER A 64 -1.42 15.08 -3.59
N GLY A 65 -0.43 15.02 -4.46
CA GLY A 65 0.56 13.96 -4.55
C GLY A 65 1.42 13.70 -3.32
N MET A 66 1.46 14.55 -2.29
CA MET A 66 2.36 14.34 -1.13
C MET A 66 2.10 13.01 -0.40
N CYS A 67 0.83 12.73 -0.08
CA CYS A 67 0.45 11.49 0.59
C CYS A 67 0.64 10.29 -0.34
N LEU A 68 0.19 10.40 -1.59
CA LEU A 68 0.30 9.33 -2.60
C LEU A 68 1.76 9.00 -2.94
N LEU A 69 2.62 10.01 -3.10
CA LEU A 69 4.05 9.85 -3.36
C LEU A 69 4.74 9.19 -2.18
N PHE A 70 4.38 9.55 -0.94
CA PHE A 70 4.92 8.88 0.25
C PHE A 70 4.55 7.40 0.26
N VAL A 71 3.27 7.06 0.05
CA VAL A 71 2.83 5.66 -0.06
C VAL A 71 3.56 4.95 -1.20
N ALA A 72 3.69 5.57 -2.37
CA ALA A 72 4.38 4.99 -3.52
C ALA A 72 5.88 4.73 -3.27
N ILE A 73 6.56 5.59 -2.51
CA ILE A 73 7.96 5.36 -2.09
C ILE A 73 8.03 4.11 -1.21
N PHE A 74 7.18 4.02 -0.18
CA PHE A 74 7.19 2.84 0.69
C PHE A 74 6.80 1.58 -0.05
N GLU A 75 5.78 1.62 -0.91
CA GLU A 75 5.36 0.48 -1.72
C GLU A 75 6.49 -0.01 -2.64
N SER A 76 7.12 0.90 -3.39
CA SER A 76 8.22 0.55 -4.28
C SER A 76 9.46 0.04 -3.54
N LEU A 77 9.83 0.65 -2.41
CA LEU A 77 10.94 0.16 -1.57
C LEU A 77 10.63 -1.21 -0.96
N CYS A 78 9.41 -1.42 -0.48
CA CYS A 78 8.96 -2.70 0.06
C CYS A 78 9.04 -3.81 -1.00
N VAL A 79 8.54 -3.58 -2.21
CA VAL A 79 8.59 -4.59 -3.29
C VAL A 79 10.02 -4.83 -3.77
N ALA A 80 10.80 -3.77 -3.98
CA ALA A 80 12.13 -3.88 -4.56
C ALA A 80 13.17 -4.48 -3.60
N TRP A 81 13.16 -4.05 -2.34
CA TRP A 81 14.21 -4.38 -1.36
C TRP A 81 13.77 -5.34 -0.27
N VAL A 82 12.55 -5.20 0.28
CA VAL A 82 12.08 -6.05 1.38
C VAL A 82 11.60 -7.40 0.86
N TYR A 83 10.70 -7.41 -0.13
CA TYR A 83 10.25 -8.62 -0.79
C TYR A 83 11.33 -9.22 -1.72
N GLY A 84 12.15 -8.35 -2.31
CA GLY A 84 13.27 -8.69 -3.16
C GLY A 84 12.87 -8.77 -4.64
N ALA A 85 13.50 -7.93 -5.46
CA ALA A 85 13.23 -7.86 -6.90
C ALA A 85 13.50 -9.16 -7.67
N GLY A 86 14.29 -10.10 -7.13
CA GLY A 86 14.44 -11.43 -7.71
C GLY A 86 13.15 -12.24 -7.61
N ARG A 87 12.58 -12.35 -6.41
CA ARG A 87 11.32 -13.07 -6.16
C ARG A 87 10.15 -12.45 -6.90
N PHE A 88 10.09 -11.12 -6.97
CA PHE A 88 9.04 -10.44 -7.75
C PHE A 88 9.14 -10.76 -9.24
N TYR A 89 10.36 -10.86 -9.77
CA TYR A 89 10.60 -11.20 -11.17
C TYR A 89 10.22 -12.65 -11.50
N ASP A 90 10.54 -13.58 -10.60
CA ASP A 90 10.16 -15.00 -10.75
C ASP A 90 8.64 -15.19 -10.65
N ASN A 91 7.96 -14.46 -9.76
CA ASN A 91 6.49 -14.44 -9.71
C ASN A 91 5.87 -13.94 -11.02
N ILE A 92 6.47 -12.93 -11.65
CA ILE A 92 5.97 -12.42 -12.93
C ILE A 92 6.15 -13.49 -14.01
N GLU A 93 7.32 -14.12 -14.10
CA GLU A 93 7.54 -15.22 -15.04
C GLU A 93 6.51 -16.35 -14.89
N ASP A 94 6.12 -16.69 -13.66
CA ASP A 94 5.08 -17.69 -13.40
C ASP A 94 3.68 -17.23 -13.88
N MET A 95 3.35 -15.94 -13.71
CA MET A 95 2.06 -15.39 -14.15
C MET A 95 1.93 -15.27 -15.68
N ILE A 96 3.00 -14.86 -16.37
CA ILE A 96 2.98 -14.60 -17.82
C ILE A 96 3.57 -15.72 -18.67
N GLY A 97 4.29 -16.67 -18.06
CA GLY A 97 4.91 -17.83 -18.72
C GLY A 97 6.23 -17.53 -19.46
N TYR A 98 6.77 -16.31 -19.38
CA TYR A 98 8.05 -15.94 -19.97
C TYR A 98 8.78 -14.89 -19.12
N ARG A 99 10.12 -14.85 -19.19
CA ARG A 99 10.90 -13.80 -18.52
C ARG A 99 10.81 -12.49 -19.31
N PRO A 100 10.38 -11.37 -18.69
CA PRO A 100 10.43 -10.06 -19.33
C PRO A 100 11.88 -9.66 -19.66
N TRP A 101 12.06 -8.48 -20.27
CA TRP A 101 13.41 -8.00 -20.54
C TRP A 101 14.09 -7.47 -19.26
N PRO A 102 15.38 -7.77 -19.00
CA PRO A 102 16.05 -7.40 -17.74
C PRO A 102 16.09 -5.90 -17.44
N LEU A 103 15.94 -5.01 -18.43
CA LEU A 103 15.85 -3.57 -18.16
C LEU A 103 14.59 -3.20 -17.37
N ILE A 104 13.49 -3.93 -17.53
CA ILE A 104 12.26 -3.70 -16.77
C ILE A 104 12.52 -3.97 -15.28
N LYS A 105 13.34 -4.98 -14.97
CA LYS A 105 13.77 -5.27 -13.60
C LYS A 105 14.53 -4.10 -12.97
N TYR A 106 15.51 -3.53 -13.69
CA TYR A 106 16.26 -2.37 -13.20
C TYR A 106 15.40 -1.10 -13.10
N CYS A 107 14.42 -0.96 -14.00
CA CYS A 107 13.45 0.13 -13.94
C CYS A 107 12.67 0.09 -12.60
N TRP A 108 12.11 -1.05 -12.21
CA TRP A 108 11.37 -1.16 -10.95
C TRP A 108 12.26 -1.11 -9.71
N LEU A 109 13.46 -1.67 -9.78
CA LEU A 109 14.38 -1.74 -8.64
C LEU A 109 14.98 -0.38 -8.29
N PHE A 110 15.34 0.42 -9.29
CA PHE A 110 16.08 1.66 -9.09
C PHE A 110 15.35 2.89 -9.63
N LEU A 111 14.80 2.83 -10.85
CA LEU A 111 14.22 4.02 -11.49
C LEU A 111 12.93 4.45 -10.79
N THR A 112 12.00 3.54 -10.53
CA THR A 112 10.73 3.84 -9.86
C THR A 112 10.92 4.47 -8.49
N PRO A 113 11.65 3.85 -7.53
CA PRO A 113 11.85 4.47 -6.22
C PRO A 113 12.65 5.79 -6.32
N ALA A 114 13.61 5.91 -7.24
CA ALA A 114 14.36 7.15 -7.43
C ALA A 114 13.47 8.30 -7.93
N VAL A 115 12.63 8.06 -8.95
CA VAL A 115 11.71 9.06 -9.49
C VAL A 115 10.65 9.45 -8.47
N CYS A 116 10.08 8.49 -7.73
CA CYS A 116 9.12 8.77 -6.66
C CYS A 116 9.76 9.63 -5.55
N THR A 117 10.98 9.28 -5.12
CA THR A 117 11.71 10.02 -4.08
C THR A 117 12.10 11.42 -4.56
N ALA A 118 12.58 11.56 -5.80
CA ALA A 118 12.94 12.85 -6.38
C ALA A 118 11.72 13.77 -6.50
N THR A 119 10.58 13.24 -6.95
CA THR A 119 9.33 14.00 -7.08
C THR A 119 8.80 14.43 -5.71
N PHE A 120 8.86 13.55 -4.71
CA PHE A 120 8.48 13.87 -3.33
C PHE A 120 9.37 14.97 -2.74
N LEU A 121 10.69 14.87 -2.91
CA LEU A 121 11.63 15.89 -2.42
C LEU A 121 11.44 17.23 -3.12
N PHE A 122 11.23 17.22 -4.45
CA PHE A 122 10.92 18.43 -5.20
C PHE A 122 9.62 19.09 -4.71
N SER A 123 8.61 18.29 -4.42
CA SER A 123 7.33 18.75 -3.88
C SER A 123 7.45 19.32 -2.47
N LEU A 124 8.35 18.79 -1.62
CA LEU A 124 8.68 19.39 -0.32
C LEU A 124 9.41 20.73 -0.47
N ILE A 125 10.39 20.81 -1.37
CA ILE A 125 11.19 22.04 -1.58
C ILE A 125 10.31 23.16 -2.15
N LYS A 126 9.37 22.82 -3.03
CA LYS A 126 8.41 23.75 -3.64
C LYS A 126 7.11 23.86 -2.86
N TYR A 127 7.05 23.37 -1.63
CA TYR A 127 5.86 23.50 -0.80
C TYR A 127 5.54 24.97 -0.58
N THR A 128 4.45 25.43 -1.19
CA THR A 128 3.89 26.75 -1.00
C THR A 128 2.58 26.59 -0.22
N PRO A 129 2.36 27.36 0.86
CA PRO A 129 1.11 27.29 1.61
C PRO A 129 -0.06 27.58 0.65
N LEU A 130 -1.14 26.81 0.79
CA LEU A 130 -2.29 26.91 -0.08
C LEU A 130 -2.88 28.33 0.03
N THR A 131 -2.83 29.11 -1.04
CA THR A 131 -3.51 30.41 -1.11
C THR A 131 -4.67 30.32 -2.07
N TYR A 132 -5.89 30.57 -1.61
CA TYR A 132 -7.04 30.68 -2.50
C TYR A 132 -7.08 32.10 -3.09
N ASN A 133 -7.05 32.16 -4.43
CA ASN A 133 -7.22 33.40 -5.20
C ASN A 133 -6.21 34.54 -4.86
N LYS A 134 -5.00 34.20 -4.38
CA LYS A 134 -3.90 35.13 -3.99
C LYS A 134 -4.26 36.21 -2.95
N LYS A 135 -5.48 36.23 -2.42
CA LYS A 135 -5.98 37.18 -1.41
C LYS A 135 -6.41 36.51 -0.10
N TYR A 136 -6.78 35.23 -0.14
CA TYR A 136 -7.19 34.49 1.04
C TYR A 136 -6.09 33.50 1.44
N THR A 137 -5.36 33.85 2.49
CA THR A 137 -4.52 32.91 3.22
C THR A 137 -5.41 32.08 4.11
N TYR A 138 -5.26 30.75 4.04
CA TYR A 138 -5.98 29.90 4.97
C TYR A 138 -5.56 30.27 6.40
N PRO A 139 -6.51 30.30 7.35
CA PRO A 139 -6.17 30.49 8.75
C PRO A 139 -5.33 29.31 9.23
N TRP A 140 -4.54 29.52 10.29
CA TRP A 140 -3.64 28.51 10.85
C TRP A 140 -4.32 27.17 11.19
N TRP A 141 -5.61 27.20 11.55
CA TRP A 141 -6.41 26.00 11.81
C TRP A 141 -6.72 25.21 10.54
N GLY A 142 -6.84 25.88 9.39
CA GLY A 142 -7.07 25.24 8.09
C GLY A 142 -5.82 24.47 7.65
N ASP A 143 -4.64 25.09 7.74
CA ASP A 143 -3.39 24.40 7.47
C ASP A 143 -3.16 23.24 8.46
N ALA A 144 -3.48 23.42 9.74
CA ALA A 144 -3.42 22.34 10.72
C ALA A 144 -4.35 21.16 10.35
N LEU A 145 -5.57 21.45 9.88
CA LEU A 145 -6.51 20.43 9.41
C LEU A 145 -5.97 19.70 8.16
N GLY A 146 -5.38 20.43 7.23
CA GLY A 146 -4.76 19.87 6.02
C GLY A 146 -3.59 18.95 6.35
N TRP A 147 -2.67 19.39 7.22
CA TRP A 147 -1.57 18.56 7.69
C TRP A 147 -2.05 17.35 8.48
N PHE A 148 -3.07 17.50 9.32
CA PHE A 148 -3.67 16.36 10.03
C PHE A 148 -4.25 15.34 9.06
N LEU A 149 -4.98 15.80 8.03
CA LEU A 149 -5.53 14.94 6.98
C LEU A 149 -4.42 14.20 6.23
N ALA A 150 -3.35 14.90 5.84
CA ALA A 150 -2.20 14.30 5.16
C ALA A 150 -1.50 13.25 6.03
N LEU A 151 -1.12 13.64 7.26
CA LEU A 151 -0.41 12.77 8.20
C LEU A 151 -1.24 11.57 8.64
N SER A 152 -2.57 11.68 8.69
CA SER A 152 -3.44 10.56 9.08
C SER A 152 -3.18 9.31 8.24
N SER A 153 -2.99 9.46 6.92
CA SER A 153 -2.69 8.36 6.00
C SER A 153 -1.23 7.90 6.10
N MET A 154 -0.29 8.85 6.21
CA MET A 154 1.14 8.57 6.25
C MET A 154 1.56 7.81 7.51
N VAL A 155 0.91 8.09 8.65
CA VAL A 155 1.20 7.45 9.94
C VAL A 155 0.65 6.02 10.01
N CYS A 156 -0.41 5.67 9.25
CA CYS A 156 -0.99 4.33 9.27
C CYS A 156 0.04 3.23 8.92
N ILE A 157 0.91 3.46 7.95
CA ILE A 157 1.94 2.50 7.51
C ILE A 157 2.95 2.19 8.62
N PRO A 158 3.69 3.17 9.18
CA PRO A 158 4.63 2.93 10.26
C PRO A 158 3.92 2.48 11.54
N ALA A 159 2.74 3.03 11.87
CA ALA A 159 1.97 2.61 13.04
C ALA A 159 1.62 1.11 12.98
N TRP A 160 1.18 0.62 11.82
CA TRP A 160 0.91 -0.80 11.63
C TRP A 160 2.18 -1.66 11.73
N SER A 161 3.30 -1.18 11.17
CA SER A 161 4.61 -1.84 11.29
C SER A 161 5.05 -1.98 12.76
N PHE A 162 4.98 -0.89 13.54
CA PHE A 162 5.31 -0.90 14.96
C PHE A 162 4.34 -1.78 15.78
N TYR A 163 3.05 -1.73 15.49
CA TYR A 163 2.05 -2.58 16.14
C TYR A 163 2.35 -4.06 15.95
N LYS A 164 2.71 -4.46 14.72
CA LYS A 164 3.09 -5.84 14.40
C LYS A 164 4.41 -6.24 15.08
N LEU A 165 5.41 -5.36 15.09
CA LEU A 165 6.66 -5.58 15.83
C LEU A 165 6.44 -5.74 17.35
N GLY A 166 5.49 -5.01 17.93
CA GLY A 166 5.15 -5.10 19.35
C GLY A 166 4.38 -6.37 19.72
N THR A 167 3.53 -6.87 18.81
CA THR A 167 2.64 -8.02 19.06
C THR A 167 3.33 -9.37 18.84
N LEU A 168 4.34 -9.43 17.99
CA LEU A 168 5.10 -10.66 17.73
C LEU A 168 5.98 -11.05 18.93
N LYS A 169 6.01 -12.35 19.24
CA LYS A 169 6.85 -12.92 20.30
C LYS A 169 8.20 -13.33 19.70
N GLY A 170 9.31 -12.93 20.31
CA GLY A 170 10.67 -13.27 19.86
C GLY A 170 11.69 -12.15 20.08
N SER A 171 12.95 -12.38 19.67
CA SER A 171 14.00 -11.36 19.64
C SER A 171 13.76 -10.32 18.54
N PHE A 172 14.27 -9.10 18.67
CA PHE A 172 14.02 -8.01 17.70
C PHE A 172 14.41 -8.39 16.26
N ARG A 173 15.53 -9.12 16.08
CA ARG A 173 15.96 -9.63 14.77
C ARG A 173 15.04 -10.71 14.21
N GLU A 174 14.56 -11.61 15.06
CA GLU A 174 13.62 -12.68 14.66
C GLU A 174 12.27 -12.09 14.27
N ARG A 175 11.77 -11.08 15.00
CA ARG A 175 10.52 -10.39 14.65
C ARG A 175 10.61 -9.68 13.30
N ILE A 176 11.72 -8.98 13.04
CA ILE A 176 11.93 -8.33 11.75
C ILE A 176 12.00 -9.38 10.64
N ARG A 177 12.74 -10.48 10.85
CA ARG A 177 12.81 -11.57 9.87
C ARG A 177 11.43 -12.17 9.58
N GLN A 178 10.67 -12.51 10.62
CA GLN A 178 9.31 -13.04 10.49
C GLN A 178 8.35 -12.09 9.76
N LEU A 179 8.53 -10.77 9.89
CA LEU A 179 7.71 -9.78 9.18
C LEU A 179 8.11 -9.58 7.71
N MET A 180 9.36 -9.84 7.37
CA MET A 180 9.86 -9.73 6.00
C MET A 180 9.66 -11.03 5.20
N CYS A 181 9.41 -12.15 5.88
CA CYS A 181 9.03 -13.41 5.25
C CYS A 181 7.61 -13.30 4.67
N PRO A 182 7.42 -13.60 3.37
CA PRO A 182 6.09 -13.68 2.79
C PRO A 182 5.28 -14.83 3.39
N ALA A 183 3.95 -14.74 3.34
CA ALA A 183 3.07 -15.77 3.88
C ALA A 183 3.30 -17.12 3.18
N GLU A 184 3.33 -18.20 3.97
CA GLU A 184 3.57 -19.59 3.51
C GLU A 184 2.46 -20.12 2.57
N ASP A 185 1.33 -19.43 2.49
CA ASP A 185 0.16 -19.81 1.68
C ASP A 185 0.31 -19.51 0.18
N LEU A 186 1.43 -18.90 -0.24
CA LEU A 186 1.74 -18.74 -1.66
C LEU A 186 2.13 -20.10 -2.24
N PRO A 187 1.56 -20.54 -3.39
CA PRO A 187 2.03 -21.74 -4.05
C PRO A 187 3.51 -21.55 -4.38
N GLY A 188 4.38 -22.22 -3.62
CA GLY A 188 5.82 -22.16 -3.85
C GLY A 188 6.13 -22.56 -5.28
N TRP A 189 7.11 -21.88 -5.88
CA TRP A 189 7.65 -22.24 -7.18
C TRP A 189 8.00 -23.73 -7.20
N LYS A 190 7.11 -24.55 -7.77
CA LYS A 190 7.40 -25.93 -8.07
C LYS A 190 8.33 -25.92 -9.28
N ARG A 191 9.65 -25.82 -9.05
CA ARG A 191 10.55 -26.53 -9.97
C ARG A 191 10.02 -27.95 -10.01
N ALA A 192 9.72 -28.46 -11.20
CA ALA A 192 9.34 -29.84 -11.38
C ALA A 192 10.40 -30.73 -10.70
N GLU A 193 10.11 -31.20 -9.48
CA GLU A 193 10.94 -32.20 -8.83
C GLU A 193 10.73 -33.51 -9.59
N PRO A 194 11.79 -34.17 -10.07
CA PRO A 194 11.67 -35.54 -10.54
C PRO A 194 11.17 -36.38 -9.37
N SER A 195 10.05 -37.09 -9.58
CA SER A 195 9.42 -37.99 -8.62
C SER A 195 10.43 -38.93 -7.96
N ALA A 196 10.86 -38.62 -6.73
CA ALA A 196 11.64 -39.50 -5.88
C ALA A 196 11.04 -39.55 -4.48
N PRO A 197 10.97 -40.73 -3.84
CA PRO A 197 10.18 -40.95 -2.63
C PRO A 197 10.73 -40.18 -1.41
N ALA A 198 9.82 -39.58 -0.64
CA ALA A 198 10.11 -38.77 0.53
C ALA A 198 10.81 -39.58 1.63
N THR A 199 12.03 -39.17 1.97
CA THR A 199 12.78 -39.67 3.13
C THR A 199 12.86 -38.58 4.22
N PRO A 200 13.06 -38.93 5.51
CA PRO A 200 13.06 -37.97 6.62
C PRO A 200 14.10 -36.84 6.49
N ARG A 201 15.18 -37.08 5.73
CA ARG A 201 16.20 -36.08 5.41
C ARG A 201 15.69 -34.98 4.47
N THR A 202 14.74 -35.29 3.59
CA THR A 202 14.17 -34.32 2.65
C THR A 202 13.34 -33.26 3.37
N SER A 203 12.57 -33.64 4.40
CA SER A 203 11.79 -32.69 5.21
C SER A 203 12.67 -31.72 6.02
N LEU A 204 13.82 -32.19 6.50
CA LEU A 204 14.80 -31.35 7.21
C LEU A 204 15.56 -30.41 6.27
N LEU A 205 15.79 -30.84 5.02
CA LEU A 205 16.33 -30.00 3.95
C LEU A 205 15.34 -28.92 3.49
N ILE A 206 14.04 -29.23 3.42
CA ILE A 206 13.00 -28.24 3.10
C ILE A 206 12.88 -27.19 4.21
N LEU A 207 12.96 -27.59 5.48
CA LEU A 207 12.95 -26.64 6.60
C LEU A 207 14.20 -25.74 6.61
N THR A 208 15.37 -26.27 6.25
CA THR A 208 16.61 -25.47 6.16
C THR A 208 16.67 -24.60 4.91
N GLU A 209 16.11 -25.04 3.78
CA GLU A 209 15.89 -24.20 2.59
C GLU A 209 14.89 -23.09 2.91
N LEU A 210 13.77 -23.38 3.58
CA LEU A 210 12.80 -22.36 4.03
C LEU A 210 13.44 -21.35 4.99
N GLU A 211 14.33 -21.79 5.88
CA GLU A 211 15.13 -20.90 6.73
C GLU A 211 16.12 -20.02 5.93
N SER A 212 16.58 -20.53 4.78
CA SER A 212 17.48 -19.81 3.86
C SER A 212 16.75 -18.82 2.95
N HIS A 213 15.46 -19.05 2.69
CA HIS A 213 14.60 -18.24 1.80
C HIS A 213 13.86 -17.11 2.54
N CYS A 214 14.32 -16.68 3.73
CA CYS A 214 13.70 -15.61 4.55
C CYS A 214 14.57 -14.33 4.77
#